data_AF-A0A6A6PEJ7-F1
#
_entry.id   AF-A0A6A6PEJ7-F1
#
_cell.length_a   1.000
_cell.length_b   1.000
_cell.length_c   1.000
_cell.angle_alpha   90.00
_cell.angle_beta   90.00
_cell.angle_gamma   90.00
#
_symmetry.space_group_name_H-M   'P 1'
#
loop_
_entity.id
_entity.type
_entity.pdbx_description
1 polymer ?
#
loop_
_entity_poly.entity_id
_entity_poly.type
_entity_poly.pdbx_seq_one_letter_code
_entity_poly.pdbx_strand_id
1 'polypeptide(L)'
;MGHSTGCQDTMQYLVGGSGGAKAGDAGESGVDGAMVDQGEREGTSADRGRRPKLDGAILQAPVSDREAMVEMLGGDDFSRMVREVQEQWIDAGRSDDVLPASYAGKLFGKSSAVTAYRWMSLASPDGTGDDDYFSSDLPEQQLQRTFGRLGRVAPETPVMLLYGERDQYVPGWVDKEALVRKWAGIIKQGGAALDDTNGGIVPGASHNLRGDPEHVLRDLFSRVNGFLQRIDKGDIKTAPHL
;
A
#
# COMPACT_ATOMS: atom_id res chain seq x y z
N MET A 1 -10.02 3.37 -2.04
CA MET A 1 -9.30 3.04 -3.29
C MET A 1 -7.93 3.67 -3.18
N GLY A 2 -6.87 2.87 -3.25
CA GLY A 2 -5.50 3.34 -3.37
C GLY A 2 -5.11 3.46 -4.84
N HIS A 3 -4.36 4.50 -5.17
CA HIS A 3 -3.70 4.68 -6.47
C HIS A 3 -2.20 4.83 -6.21
N SER A 4 -1.36 4.15 -7.00
CA SER A 4 0.11 4.28 -6.89
C SER A 4 0.56 4.00 -5.45
N THR A 5 1.38 4.88 -4.87
CA THR A 5 1.82 4.85 -3.46
C THR A 5 0.68 4.85 -2.42
N GLY A 6 -0.54 5.25 -2.79
CA GLY A 6 -1.72 5.10 -1.93
C GLY A 6 -2.20 3.66 -1.77
N CYS A 7 -1.68 2.72 -2.57
CA CYS A 7 -1.93 1.29 -2.40
C CYS A 7 -1.27 0.76 -1.11
N GLN A 8 -0.10 1.30 -0.74
CA GLN A 8 0.65 0.99 0.49
C GLN A 8 -0.20 1.40 1.69
N ASP A 9 -0.80 2.60 1.66
CA ASP A 9 -1.69 3.06 2.73
C ASP A 9 -2.96 2.20 2.84
N THR A 10 -3.51 1.77 1.70
CA THR A 10 -4.66 0.85 1.67
C THR A 10 -4.29 -0.50 2.27
N MET A 11 -3.15 -1.07 1.88
CA MET A 11 -2.63 -2.30 2.48
C MET A 11 -2.37 -2.13 3.97
N GLN A 12 -1.67 -1.07 4.35
CA GLN A 12 -1.39 -0.78 5.75
C GLN A 12 -2.67 -0.61 6.57
N TYR A 13 -3.73 -0.02 6.01
CA TYR A 13 -5.04 0.05 6.66
C TYR A 13 -5.67 -1.33 6.89
N LEU A 14 -5.61 -2.21 5.89
CA LEU A 14 -6.21 -3.55 5.92
C LEU A 14 -5.41 -4.54 6.78
N VAL A 15 -4.08 -4.60 6.61
CA VAL A 15 -3.22 -5.64 7.19
C VAL A 15 -2.36 -5.16 8.36
N GLY A 16 -2.15 -3.84 8.47
CA GLY A 16 -1.45 -3.25 9.60
C GLY A 16 -2.18 -3.54 10.91
N GLY A 17 -1.43 -3.66 12.01
CA GLY A 17 -2.03 -3.84 13.32
C GLY A 17 -2.97 -2.68 13.64
N SER A 18 -4.17 -2.98 14.17
CA SER A 18 -4.91 -1.98 14.94
C SER A 18 -4.04 -1.70 16.15
N GLY A 19 -3.30 -0.60 16.14
CA GLY A 19 -2.44 -0.22 17.24
C GLY A 19 -3.27 -0.03 18.49
N GLY A 20 -3.39 -1.06 19.32
CA GLY A 20 -3.33 -0.83 20.75
C GLY A 20 -1.97 -0.19 20.96
N ALA A 21 -1.97 1.09 21.33
CA ALA A 21 -0.75 1.80 21.69
C ALA A 21 0.09 0.85 22.55
N LYS A 22 1.31 0.51 22.09
CA LYS A 22 2.31 0.04 23.05
C LYS A 22 2.36 1.13 24.10
N ALA A 23 2.03 0.80 25.34
CA ALA A 23 2.16 1.70 26.46
C ALA A 23 3.62 2.16 26.48
N GLY A 24 3.85 3.35 25.89
CA GLY A 24 5.09 4.06 26.06
C GLY A 24 5.15 4.43 27.52
N ASP A 25 6.24 4.05 28.16
CA ASP A 25 6.65 4.50 29.48
C ASP A 25 6.67 6.04 29.46
N ALA A 26 5.56 6.65 29.84
CA ALA A 26 5.41 8.10 29.91
C ALA A 26 6.08 8.54 31.21
N GLY A 27 7.35 8.92 31.10
CA GLY A 27 8.04 9.69 32.12
C GLY A 27 7.21 10.91 32.48
N GLU A 28 6.87 11.02 33.77
CA GLU A 28 6.21 12.17 34.34
C GLU A 28 7.02 13.45 34.08
N SER A 29 6.44 14.39 33.35
CA SER A 29 6.80 15.80 33.48
C SER A 29 5.49 16.60 33.50
N GLY A 30 5.13 17.02 34.71
CA GLY A 30 3.94 17.82 34.94
C GLY A 30 4.14 19.26 34.47
N VAL A 31 3.12 19.80 33.81
CA VAL A 31 2.82 21.23 33.83
C VAL A 31 1.30 21.42 33.77
N ASP A 32 0.79 22.15 34.75
CA ASP A 32 -0.62 22.54 34.93
C ASP A 32 -1.15 23.46 33.82
N GLY A 33 -2.46 23.33 33.54
CA GLY A 33 -3.32 24.48 33.25
C GLY A 33 -4.00 24.52 31.87
N ALA A 34 -5.27 24.15 31.83
CA ALA A 34 -6.40 25.03 31.46
C ALA A 34 -7.64 24.20 31.08
N MET A 35 -8.71 24.35 31.87
CA MET A 35 -10.04 23.82 31.58
C MET A 35 -10.61 24.48 30.32
N VAL A 36 -10.99 23.66 29.33
CA VAL A 36 -11.92 24.08 28.26
C VAL A 36 -12.95 22.97 28.07
N ASP A 37 -14.18 23.34 28.45
CA ASP A 37 -15.50 22.90 28.01
C ASP A 37 -15.65 21.50 27.37
N GLN A 38 -16.23 20.58 28.12
CA GLN A 38 -16.61 19.23 27.66
C GLN A 38 -17.99 19.29 26.98
N GLY A 39 -17.99 19.52 25.67
CA GLY A 39 -19.12 19.15 24.81
C GLY A 39 -19.15 17.62 24.63
N GLU A 40 -20.25 17.01 25.07
CA GLU A 40 -20.53 15.58 25.03
C GLU A 40 -20.18 14.93 23.69
N ARG A 41 -19.17 14.06 23.68
CA ARG A 41 -19.03 12.99 22.69
C ARG A 41 -19.03 11.67 23.44
N GLU A 42 -20.20 11.06 23.49
CA GLU A 42 -20.35 9.66 23.91
C GLU A 42 -19.63 8.76 22.91
N GLY A 43 -18.35 8.50 23.19
CA GLY A 43 -17.55 7.47 22.56
C GLY A 43 -16.66 6.87 23.64
N THR A 44 -16.96 5.64 24.06
CA THR A 44 -16.15 4.96 25.08
C THR A 44 -14.69 4.86 24.62
N SER A 45 -13.74 4.91 25.56
CA SER A 45 -12.30 4.79 25.32
C SER A 45 -11.89 3.54 24.49
N ALA A 46 -12.78 2.56 24.32
CA ALA A 46 -12.56 1.37 23.52
C ALA A 46 -12.64 1.61 22.00
N ASP A 47 -13.22 2.72 21.54
CA ASP A 47 -13.37 3.03 20.11
C ASP A 47 -12.17 3.81 19.54
N ARG A 48 -11.34 4.37 20.41
CA ARG A 48 -10.09 5.08 20.05
C ARG A 48 -8.98 4.07 19.72
N GLY A 49 -9.11 3.36 18.60
CA GLY A 49 -8.09 2.42 18.13
C GLY A 49 -8.57 1.39 17.11
N ARG A 50 -9.88 1.25 16.91
CA ARG A 50 -10.43 0.35 15.90
C ARG A 50 -10.64 1.10 14.59
N ARG A 51 -9.93 0.69 13.55
CA ARG A 51 -10.14 1.20 12.19
C ARG A 51 -11.56 0.85 11.74
N PRO A 52 -12.34 1.81 11.18
CA PRO A 52 -13.62 1.51 10.57
C PRO A 52 -13.53 0.38 9.54
N LYS A 53 -14.56 -0.48 9.51
CA LYS A 53 -14.69 -1.49 8.47
C LYS A 53 -14.83 -0.81 7.09
N LEU A 54 -14.23 -1.42 6.07
CA LEU A 54 -14.43 -1.03 4.67
C LEU A 54 -15.34 -2.06 3.98
N ASP A 55 -16.29 -1.59 3.18
CA ASP A 55 -17.15 -2.47 2.37
C ASP A 55 -16.45 -3.00 1.11
N GLY A 56 -15.30 -2.43 0.76
CA GLY A 56 -14.44 -2.90 -0.31
C GLY A 56 -13.14 -2.10 -0.44
N ALA A 57 -12.13 -2.69 -1.07
CA ALA A 57 -10.85 -2.07 -1.34
C ALA A 57 -10.44 -2.27 -2.80
N ILE A 58 -9.92 -1.20 -3.43
CA ILE A 58 -9.37 -1.22 -4.79
C ILE A 58 -7.93 -0.78 -4.70
N LEU A 59 -7.02 -1.56 -5.28
CA LEU A 59 -5.61 -1.23 -5.46
C LEU A 59 -5.37 -0.99 -6.96
N GLN A 60 -5.19 0.26 -7.36
CA GLN A 60 -4.95 0.64 -8.76
C GLN A 60 -3.51 1.09 -8.97
N ALA A 61 -2.85 0.48 -9.96
CA ALA A 61 -1.41 0.55 -10.15
C ALA A 61 -0.60 0.26 -8.87
N PRO A 62 -0.83 -0.88 -8.18
CA PRO A 62 -0.02 -1.28 -7.03
C PRO A 62 1.35 -1.76 -7.51
N VAL A 63 2.28 -0.83 -7.71
CA VAL A 63 3.65 -1.11 -8.15
C VAL A 63 4.62 -1.03 -6.97
N SER A 64 5.75 -1.71 -7.09
CA SER A 64 6.84 -1.58 -6.13
C SER A 64 7.57 -0.25 -6.28
N ASP A 65 7.61 0.55 -5.21
CA ASP A 65 8.43 1.76 -5.18
C ASP A 65 9.91 1.44 -5.29
N ARG A 66 10.37 0.34 -4.70
CA ARG A 66 11.75 -0.12 -4.82
C ARG A 66 12.12 -0.42 -6.27
N GLU A 67 11.31 -1.22 -6.96
CA GLU A 67 11.60 -1.57 -8.35
C GLU A 67 11.48 -0.35 -9.27
N ALA A 68 10.52 0.54 -9.00
CA ALA A 68 10.41 1.83 -9.68
C ALA A 68 11.63 2.72 -9.42
N MET A 69 12.13 2.78 -8.19
CA MET A 69 13.35 3.51 -7.83
C MET A 69 14.56 2.98 -8.60
N VAL A 70 14.73 1.65 -8.65
CA VAL A 70 15.82 1.01 -9.38
C VAL A 70 15.72 1.30 -10.88
N GLU A 71 14.52 1.21 -11.47
CA GLU A 71 14.27 1.53 -12.88
C GLU A 71 14.59 3.00 -13.21
N MET A 72 14.18 3.94 -12.34
CA MET A 72 14.32 5.37 -12.57
C MET A 72 15.72 5.92 -12.29
N LEU A 73 16.42 5.37 -11.28
CA LEU A 73 17.72 5.87 -10.83
C LEU A 73 18.88 5.06 -11.40
N GLY A 74 18.66 3.78 -11.71
CA GLY A 74 19.72 2.80 -11.91
C GLY A 74 20.27 2.25 -10.59
N GLY A 75 20.79 1.02 -10.64
CA GLY A 75 21.20 0.26 -9.44
C GLY A 75 22.30 0.92 -8.61
N ASP A 76 23.30 1.56 -9.25
CA ASP A 76 24.40 2.22 -8.55
C ASP A 76 23.93 3.44 -7.76
N ASP A 77 23.10 4.28 -8.38
CA ASP A 77 22.56 5.48 -7.76
C ASP A 77 21.55 5.14 -6.65
N PHE A 78 20.72 4.12 -6.87
CA PHE A 78 19.84 3.56 -5.84
C PHE A 78 20.66 3.10 -4.61
N SER A 79 21.69 2.28 -4.83
CA SER A 79 22.54 1.75 -3.75
C SER A 79 23.30 2.85 -3.01
N ARG A 80 23.75 3.88 -3.74
CA ARG A 80 24.36 5.07 -3.14
C ARG A 80 23.37 5.82 -2.25
N MET A 81 22.16 6.09 -2.74
CA MET A 81 21.14 6.81 -1.97
C MET A 81 20.69 6.04 -0.73
N VAL A 82 20.53 4.71 -0.84
CA VAL A 82 20.23 3.85 0.32
C VAL A 82 21.31 4.00 1.39
N ARG A 83 22.59 3.89 1.02
CA ARG A 83 23.70 4.05 1.96
C ARG A 83 23.71 5.44 2.60
N GLU A 84 23.51 6.49 1.81
CA GLU A 84 23.46 7.87 2.33
C GLU A 84 22.32 8.07 3.33
N VAL A 85 21.11 7.56 3.03
CA VAL A 85 19.97 7.65 3.95
C VAL A 85 20.21 6.84 5.22
N GLN A 86 20.76 5.63 5.09
CA GLN A 86 21.11 4.77 6.21
C GLN A 86 22.08 5.47 7.17
N GLU A 87 23.23 5.92 6.67
CA GLU A 87 24.31 6.48 7.49
C GLU A 87 23.94 7.85 8.10
N GLN A 88 23.31 8.74 7.34
CA GLN A 88 23.11 10.13 7.76
C GLN A 88 21.80 10.36 8.54
N TRP A 89 20.83 9.45 8.41
CA TRP A 89 19.53 9.58 9.10
C TRP A 89 19.18 8.38 9.97
N ILE A 90 19.23 7.16 9.45
CA ILE A 90 18.78 5.99 10.22
C ILE A 90 19.74 5.70 11.38
N ASP A 91 21.03 5.51 11.10
CA ASP A 91 22.05 5.21 12.11
C ASP A 91 22.30 6.39 13.06
N ALA A 92 21.99 7.61 12.61
CA ALA A 92 22.07 8.83 13.39
C ALA A 92 20.85 9.06 14.31
N GLY A 93 19.86 8.17 14.33
CA GLY A 93 18.65 8.30 15.17
C GLY A 93 17.67 9.38 14.69
N ARG A 94 17.70 9.73 13.40
CA ARG A 94 16.91 10.78 12.75
C ARG A 94 15.92 10.18 11.75
N SER A 95 15.30 9.06 12.11
CA SER A 95 14.37 8.33 11.25
C SER A 95 13.11 9.14 10.87
N ASP A 96 12.68 10.03 11.76
CA ASP A 96 11.48 10.86 11.58
C ASP A 96 11.75 12.18 10.83
N ASP A 97 13.02 12.50 10.56
CA ASP A 97 13.37 13.69 9.80
C ASP A 97 12.88 13.57 8.36
N VAL A 98 12.29 14.66 7.86
CA VAL A 98 11.94 14.79 6.45
C VAL A 98 13.23 14.87 5.62
N LEU A 99 13.35 13.98 4.64
CA LEU A 99 14.50 13.99 3.75
C LEU A 99 14.50 15.23 2.85
N PRO A 100 15.70 15.72 2.45
CA PRO A 100 15.80 16.78 1.46
C PRO A 100 15.10 16.40 0.15
N ALA A 101 14.54 17.40 -0.54
CA ALA A 101 13.82 17.20 -1.80
C ALA A 101 14.65 16.51 -2.91
N SER A 102 15.99 16.50 -2.80
CA SER A 102 16.87 15.73 -3.69
C SER A 102 16.64 14.21 -3.63
N TYR A 103 16.14 13.70 -2.49
CA TYR A 103 15.82 12.28 -2.31
C TYR A 103 14.38 11.96 -2.73
N ALA A 104 13.41 12.79 -2.32
CA ALA A 104 12.00 12.55 -2.58
C ALA A 104 11.55 13.00 -3.98
N GLY A 105 12.10 14.13 -4.46
CA GLY A 105 11.61 14.86 -5.62
C GLY A 105 11.78 14.15 -6.95
N LYS A 106 12.75 13.23 -7.05
CA LYS A 106 12.97 12.40 -8.24
C LYS A 106 11.98 11.24 -8.35
N LEU A 107 11.42 10.79 -7.23
CA LEU A 107 10.67 9.53 -7.14
C LEU A 107 9.18 9.76 -6.93
N PHE A 108 8.84 10.66 -6.00
CA PHE A 108 7.47 10.94 -5.60
C PHE A 108 6.98 12.31 -6.10
N GLY A 109 7.78 12.98 -6.93
CA GLY A 109 7.53 14.33 -7.43
C GLY A 109 8.04 15.43 -6.49
N LYS A 110 8.35 16.60 -7.07
CA LYS A 110 9.06 17.72 -6.42
C LYS A 110 8.42 18.27 -5.14
N SER A 111 7.15 17.95 -4.88
CA SER A 111 6.38 18.48 -3.73
C SER A 111 6.12 17.43 -2.64
N SER A 112 6.65 16.22 -2.77
CA SER A 112 6.42 15.14 -1.82
C SER A 112 7.44 15.18 -0.69
N ALA A 113 6.97 15.31 0.55
CA ALA A 113 7.76 15.17 1.75
C ALA A 113 7.68 13.72 2.25
N VAL A 114 8.83 13.14 2.60
CA VAL A 114 8.93 11.77 3.11
C VAL A 114 9.98 11.74 4.22
N THR A 115 9.68 11.05 5.32
CA THR A 115 10.65 10.85 6.39
C THR A 115 11.74 9.87 5.94
N ALA A 116 12.90 9.90 6.58
CA ALA A 116 13.97 8.94 6.31
C ALA A 116 13.48 7.48 6.48
N TYR A 117 12.69 7.23 7.53
CA TYR A 117 12.06 5.93 7.77
C TYR A 117 11.17 5.49 6.61
N ARG A 118 10.18 6.31 6.22
CA ARG A 118 9.25 5.92 5.15
C ARG A 118 9.98 5.78 3.81
N TRP A 119 10.98 6.61 3.54
CA TRP A 119 11.79 6.47 2.33
C TRP A 119 12.54 5.12 2.32
N MET A 120 13.18 4.73 3.43
CA MET A 120 13.89 3.46 3.53
C MET A 120 12.93 2.26 3.47
N SER A 121 11.75 2.40 4.09
CA SER A 121 10.66 1.43 4.04
C SER A 121 10.16 1.17 2.62
N LEU A 122 10.01 2.22 1.80
CA LEU A 122 9.65 2.11 0.38
C LEU A 122 10.80 1.58 -0.48
N ALA A 123 12.04 2.00 -0.18
CA ALA A 123 13.23 1.56 -0.89
C ALA A 123 13.56 0.09 -0.63
N SER A 124 13.29 -0.42 0.58
CA SER A 124 13.34 -1.85 0.94
C SER A 124 14.52 -2.61 0.30
N PRO A 125 15.77 -2.16 0.51
CA PRO A 125 16.94 -2.65 -0.22
C PRO A 125 17.19 -4.16 -0.02
N ASP A 126 16.70 -4.71 1.09
CA ASP A 126 16.77 -6.13 1.44
C ASP A 126 15.41 -6.85 1.35
N GLY A 127 14.38 -6.18 0.86
CA GLY A 127 13.02 -6.71 0.76
C GLY A 127 12.26 -6.73 2.08
N THR A 128 12.74 -6.09 3.16
CA THR A 128 12.11 -6.15 4.49
C THR A 128 11.38 -4.88 4.92
N GLY A 129 11.31 -3.87 4.05
CA GLY A 129 10.65 -2.60 4.34
C GLY A 129 9.15 -2.75 4.63
N ASP A 130 8.63 -1.96 5.58
CA ASP A 130 7.25 -2.03 6.04
C ASP A 130 6.22 -1.59 4.97
N ASP A 131 6.67 -0.87 3.94
CA ASP A 131 5.86 -0.42 2.80
C ASP A 131 6.09 -1.26 1.53
N ASP A 132 6.96 -2.28 1.57
CA ASP A 132 7.24 -3.15 0.42
C ASP A 132 6.25 -4.30 0.31
N TYR A 133 5.06 -3.97 -0.20
CA TYR A 133 3.98 -4.93 -0.44
C TYR A 133 4.01 -5.56 -1.84
N PHE A 134 4.67 -4.90 -2.79
CA PHE A 134 4.42 -5.12 -4.23
C PHE A 134 5.68 -5.48 -5.04
N SER A 135 6.85 -5.61 -4.41
CA SER A 135 8.03 -6.08 -5.14
C SER A 135 7.81 -7.49 -5.72
N SER A 136 8.25 -7.69 -6.96
CA SER A 136 7.95 -8.90 -7.72
C SER A 136 8.70 -10.13 -7.19
N ASP A 137 9.87 -9.91 -6.60
CA ASP A 137 10.75 -10.93 -6.03
C ASP A 137 10.41 -11.30 -4.57
N LEU A 138 9.39 -10.68 -3.95
CA LEU A 138 9.05 -10.97 -2.57
C LEU A 138 8.73 -12.47 -2.38
N PRO A 139 9.32 -13.10 -1.35
CA PRO A 139 9.08 -14.50 -1.08
C PRO A 139 7.62 -14.72 -0.71
N GLU A 140 7.09 -15.89 -1.06
CA GLU A 140 5.69 -16.23 -0.79
C GLU A 140 5.32 -16.07 0.70
N GLN A 141 6.24 -16.43 1.60
CA GLN A 141 6.07 -16.29 3.04
C GLN A 141 5.82 -14.83 3.48
N GLN A 142 6.41 -13.85 2.79
CA GLN A 142 6.17 -12.44 3.07
C GLN A 142 4.81 -12.00 2.54
N LEU A 143 4.44 -12.43 1.32
CA LEU A 143 3.11 -12.16 0.76
C LEU A 143 1.99 -12.80 1.61
N GLN A 144 2.24 -13.95 2.23
CA GLN A 144 1.29 -14.56 3.17
C GLN A 144 1.08 -13.71 4.44
N ARG A 145 2.08 -12.95 4.88
CA ARG A 145 1.96 -12.03 6.03
C ARG A 145 1.19 -10.75 5.70
N THR A 146 1.06 -10.43 4.42
CA THR A 146 0.31 -9.27 3.91
C THR A 146 -0.97 -9.72 3.21
N PHE A 147 -0.94 -9.98 1.91
CA PHE A 147 -2.08 -10.45 1.12
C PHE A 147 -2.77 -11.68 1.72
N GLY A 148 -2.00 -12.66 2.18
CA GLY A 148 -2.55 -13.90 2.77
C GLY A 148 -3.24 -13.67 4.12
N ARG A 149 -3.00 -12.53 4.78
CA ARG A 149 -3.65 -12.20 6.05
C ARG A 149 -5.03 -11.59 5.86
N LEU A 150 -5.36 -11.09 4.66
CA LEU A 150 -6.59 -10.34 4.39
C LEU A 150 -7.85 -11.10 4.82
N GLY A 151 -7.95 -12.41 4.54
CA GLY A 151 -9.13 -13.19 4.93
C GLY A 151 -9.32 -13.34 6.44
N ARG A 152 -8.26 -13.12 7.23
CA ARG A 152 -8.34 -13.11 8.70
C ARG A 152 -8.64 -11.74 9.27
N VAL A 153 -8.03 -10.69 8.73
CA VAL A 153 -8.05 -9.33 9.31
C VAL A 153 -9.11 -8.42 8.69
N ALA A 154 -9.53 -8.72 7.46
CA ALA A 154 -10.55 -8.00 6.72
C ALA A 154 -11.48 -9.00 5.97
N PRO A 155 -12.08 -10.00 6.67
CA PRO A 155 -12.85 -11.09 6.05
C PRO A 155 -14.05 -10.62 5.22
N GLU A 156 -14.61 -9.46 5.57
CA GLU A 156 -15.81 -8.89 4.95
C GLU A 156 -15.49 -7.75 3.98
N THR A 157 -14.21 -7.56 3.63
CA THR A 157 -13.78 -6.52 2.70
C THR A 157 -13.27 -7.15 1.40
N PRO A 158 -14.11 -7.24 0.35
CA PRO A 158 -13.67 -7.61 -0.98
C PRO A 158 -12.53 -6.72 -1.48
N VAL A 159 -11.56 -7.33 -2.16
CA VAL A 159 -10.44 -6.62 -2.76
C VAL A 159 -10.50 -6.74 -4.28
N MET A 160 -10.13 -5.68 -4.99
CA MET A 160 -9.89 -5.70 -6.44
C MET A 160 -8.51 -5.12 -6.75
N LEU A 161 -7.76 -5.83 -7.61
CA LEU A 161 -6.47 -5.39 -8.13
C LEU A 161 -6.67 -4.86 -9.55
N LEU A 162 -6.17 -3.66 -9.87
CA LEU A 162 -6.18 -3.09 -11.21
C LEU A 162 -4.75 -2.72 -11.60
N TYR A 163 -4.10 -3.57 -12.40
CA TYR A 163 -2.69 -3.43 -12.74
C TYR A 163 -2.51 -2.99 -14.19
N GLY A 164 -1.77 -1.91 -14.44
CA GLY A 164 -1.62 -1.37 -15.80
C GLY A 164 -0.68 -2.20 -16.67
N GLU A 165 -1.14 -2.64 -17.84
CA GLU A 165 -0.31 -3.38 -18.81
C GLU A 165 0.92 -2.57 -19.23
N ARG A 166 0.73 -1.27 -19.48
CA ARG A 166 1.76 -0.34 -19.97
C ARG A 166 2.31 0.56 -18.87
N ASP A 167 2.15 0.18 -17.60
CA ASP A 167 2.69 0.93 -16.47
C ASP A 167 4.22 1.06 -16.61
N GLN A 168 4.68 2.31 -16.70
CA GLN A 168 6.05 2.71 -16.99
C GLN A 168 7.00 2.65 -15.79
N TYR A 169 6.47 2.44 -14.57
CA TYR A 169 7.30 2.30 -13.36
C TYR A 169 7.65 0.84 -13.06
N VAL A 170 7.11 -0.10 -13.84
CA VAL A 170 7.37 -1.52 -13.67
C VAL A 170 8.51 -1.92 -14.61
N PRO A 171 9.62 -2.47 -14.10
CA PRO A 171 10.74 -2.88 -14.93
C PRO A 171 10.33 -3.88 -16.01
N GLY A 172 10.98 -3.81 -17.18
CA GLY A 172 10.62 -4.64 -18.34
C GLY A 172 10.83 -6.15 -18.16
N TRP A 173 11.58 -6.57 -17.14
CA TRP A 173 11.81 -7.98 -16.80
C TRP A 173 10.69 -8.59 -15.92
N VAL A 174 9.78 -7.77 -15.38
CA VAL A 174 8.68 -8.24 -14.54
C VAL A 174 7.54 -8.79 -15.42
N ASP A 175 7.20 -10.07 -15.24
CA ASP A 175 5.98 -10.65 -15.79
C ASP A 175 4.77 -10.19 -14.96
N LYS A 176 4.11 -9.13 -15.43
CA LYS A 176 2.95 -8.50 -14.76
C LYS A 176 1.79 -9.47 -14.59
N GLU A 177 1.53 -10.33 -15.57
CA GLU A 177 0.44 -11.32 -15.50
C GLU A 177 0.72 -12.38 -14.44
N ALA A 178 1.94 -12.92 -14.43
CA ALA A 178 2.36 -13.88 -13.41
C ALA A 178 2.35 -13.26 -12.01
N LEU A 179 2.77 -11.99 -11.89
CA LEU A 179 2.77 -11.27 -10.63
C LEU A 179 1.36 -11.08 -10.06
N VAL A 180 0.42 -10.57 -10.87
CA VAL A 180 -0.99 -10.41 -10.44
C VAL A 180 -1.62 -11.76 -10.13
N ARG A 181 -1.31 -12.81 -10.89
CA ARG A 181 -1.77 -14.18 -10.63
C ARG A 181 -1.24 -14.73 -9.30
N LYS A 182 0.04 -14.48 -8.99
CA LYS A 182 0.67 -14.85 -7.71
C LYS A 182 -0.06 -14.18 -6.55
N TRP A 183 -0.27 -12.86 -6.60
CA TRP A 183 -1.00 -12.14 -5.55
C TRP A 183 -2.43 -12.63 -5.40
N ALA A 184 -3.17 -12.78 -6.50
CA ALA A 184 -4.54 -13.30 -6.49
C ALA A 184 -4.62 -14.69 -5.84
N GLY A 185 -3.65 -15.57 -6.13
CA GLY A 185 -3.53 -16.88 -5.50
C GLY A 185 -3.38 -16.77 -3.97
N ILE A 186 -2.45 -15.94 -3.50
CA ILE A 186 -2.18 -15.74 -2.07
C ILE A 186 -3.38 -15.13 -1.33
N ILE A 187 -4.06 -14.16 -1.93
CA ILE A 187 -5.28 -13.55 -1.36
C ILE A 187 -6.36 -14.61 -1.16
N LYS A 188 -6.62 -15.44 -2.19
CA LYS A 188 -7.64 -16.48 -2.14
C LYS A 188 -7.29 -17.60 -1.17
N GLN A 189 -6.03 -18.06 -1.16
CA GLN A 189 -5.53 -19.05 -0.19
C GLN A 189 -5.65 -18.55 1.25
N GLY A 190 -5.45 -17.24 1.46
CA GLY A 190 -5.68 -16.57 2.74
C GLY A 190 -7.15 -16.42 3.15
N GLY A 191 -8.10 -16.86 2.31
CA GLY A 191 -9.53 -16.82 2.58
C GLY A 191 -10.19 -15.47 2.35
N ALA A 192 -9.52 -14.51 1.70
CA ALA A 192 -10.13 -13.22 1.37
C ALA A 192 -11.02 -13.30 0.12
N ALA A 193 -12.03 -12.43 0.09
CA ALA A 193 -12.84 -12.21 -1.10
C ALA A 193 -12.07 -11.34 -2.10
N LEU A 194 -11.83 -11.86 -3.31
CA LEU A 194 -11.15 -11.15 -4.40
C LEU A 194 -12.10 -11.07 -5.60
N ASP A 195 -12.27 -9.88 -6.17
CA ASP A 195 -12.94 -9.71 -7.46
C ASP A 195 -11.94 -9.84 -8.61
N ASP A 196 -11.77 -11.07 -9.08
CA ASP A 196 -10.97 -11.42 -10.27
C ASP A 196 -11.79 -11.38 -11.57
N THR A 197 -13.08 -11.02 -11.50
CA THR A 197 -13.91 -10.82 -12.68
C THR A 197 -13.73 -9.42 -13.25
N ASN A 198 -13.69 -8.41 -12.38
CA ASN A 198 -13.42 -7.03 -12.77
C ASN A 198 -11.94 -6.66 -12.60
N GLY A 199 -11.24 -7.28 -11.65
CA GLY A 199 -9.81 -7.07 -11.41
C GLY A 199 -8.89 -7.80 -12.40
N GLY A 200 -7.62 -7.42 -12.40
CA GLY A 200 -6.56 -8.02 -13.21
C GLY A 200 -5.69 -6.98 -13.92
N ILE A 201 -5.10 -7.42 -15.03
CA ILE A 201 -4.41 -6.52 -15.97
C ILE A 201 -5.44 -5.64 -16.68
N VAL A 202 -5.18 -4.33 -16.73
CA VAL A 202 -5.94 -3.35 -17.51
C VAL A 202 -5.18 -3.09 -18.82
N PRO A 203 -5.67 -3.59 -19.97
CA PRO A 203 -4.98 -3.46 -21.24
C PRO A 203 -4.75 -2.00 -21.64
N GLY A 204 -3.56 -1.70 -22.13
CA GLY A 204 -3.16 -0.37 -22.59
C GLY A 204 -2.91 0.66 -21.49
N ALA A 205 -3.26 0.39 -20.22
CA ALA A 205 -3.18 1.37 -19.15
C ALA A 205 -1.74 1.70 -18.73
N SER A 206 -1.41 2.98 -18.74
CA SER A 206 -0.25 3.56 -18.06
C SER A 206 -0.55 3.76 -16.56
N HIS A 207 0.49 4.11 -15.80
CA HIS A 207 0.42 4.18 -14.33
C HIS A 207 -0.74 5.04 -13.80
N ASN A 208 -0.85 6.26 -14.33
CA ASN A 208 -1.83 7.27 -13.91
C ASN A 208 -2.85 7.62 -15.00
N LEU A 209 -2.91 6.82 -16.06
CA LEU A 209 -3.80 6.97 -17.21
C LEU A 209 -3.61 8.29 -17.99
N ARG A 210 -2.59 9.09 -17.69
CA ARG A 210 -2.43 10.42 -18.28
C ARG A 210 -2.01 10.28 -19.75
N GLY A 211 -2.90 10.70 -20.63
CA GLY A 211 -2.68 10.61 -22.07
C GLY A 211 -3.05 9.25 -22.67
N ASP A 212 -3.62 8.35 -21.87
CA ASP A 212 -4.13 7.08 -22.37
C ASP A 212 -5.36 7.31 -23.27
N PRO A 213 -5.60 6.43 -24.26
CA PRO A 213 -6.79 6.49 -25.09
C PRO A 213 -8.08 6.35 -24.29
N GLU A 214 -9.15 7.01 -24.73
CA GLU A 214 -10.47 6.99 -24.06
C GLU A 214 -11.00 5.57 -23.78
N HIS A 215 -10.71 4.59 -24.64
CA HIS A 215 -11.15 3.21 -24.43
C HIS A 215 -10.47 2.54 -23.22
N VAL A 216 -9.24 2.91 -22.89
CA VAL A 216 -8.51 2.42 -21.70
C VAL A 216 -9.15 3.00 -20.44
N LEU A 217 -9.47 4.30 -20.44
CA LEU A 217 -10.18 4.95 -19.34
C LEU A 217 -11.57 4.32 -19.13
N ARG A 218 -12.31 4.08 -20.22
CA ARG A 218 -13.62 3.41 -20.17
C ARG A 218 -13.53 1.99 -19.61
N ASP A 219 -12.50 1.21 -19.98
CA ASP A 219 -12.29 -0.13 -19.43
C ASP A 219 -12.09 -0.06 -17.91
N LEU A 220 -11.20 0.80 -17.43
CA LEU A 220 -10.95 0.97 -16.01
C LEU A 220 -12.21 1.42 -15.24
N PHE A 221 -12.96 2.39 -15.78
CA PHE A 221 -14.22 2.82 -15.16
C PHE A 221 -15.27 1.72 -15.13
N SER A 222 -15.38 0.93 -16.20
CA SER A 222 -16.28 -0.22 -16.27
C SER A 222 -15.97 -1.24 -15.17
N ARG A 223 -14.69 -1.55 -14.96
CA ARG A 223 -14.23 -2.48 -13.90
C ARG A 223 -14.54 -1.96 -12.50
N VAL A 224 -14.26 -0.68 -12.24
CA VAL A 224 -14.60 -0.03 -10.95
C VAL A 224 -16.10 -0.07 -10.70
N ASN A 225 -16.92 0.32 -11.68
CA ASN A 225 -18.38 0.27 -11.54
C ASN A 225 -18.90 -1.16 -11.36
N GLY A 226 -18.33 -2.13 -12.07
CA GLY A 226 -18.66 -3.55 -11.92
C GLY A 226 -18.36 -4.07 -10.52
N PHE A 227 -17.21 -3.69 -9.94
CA PHE A 227 -16.86 -4.04 -8.57
C PHE A 227 -17.85 -3.45 -7.56
N LEU A 228 -18.17 -2.17 -7.67
CA LEU A 228 -19.12 -1.50 -6.78
C LEU A 228 -20.52 -2.14 -6.85
N GLN A 229 -21.01 -2.43 -8.06
CA GLN A 229 -22.30 -3.12 -8.24
C GLN A 229 -22.33 -4.52 -7.62
N ARG A 230 -21.19 -5.23 -7.64
CA ARG A 230 -21.09 -6.56 -7.01
C ARG A 230 -20.98 -6.48 -5.50
N ILE A 231 -20.37 -5.43 -4.95
CA ILE A 231 -20.41 -5.13 -3.51
C ILE A 231 -21.86 -4.92 -3.08
N ASP A 232 -22.60 -4.04 -3.76
CA ASP A 232 -23.99 -3.72 -3.41
C ASP A 232 -24.91 -4.96 -3.41
N LYS A 233 -24.62 -5.94 -4.27
CA LYS A 233 -25.37 -7.20 -4.36
C LYS A 233 -24.87 -8.31 -3.43
N GLY A 234 -23.69 -8.17 -2.83
CA GLY A 234 -23.05 -9.25 -2.05
C GLY A 234 -22.53 -10.40 -2.92
N ASP A 235 -22.16 -10.12 -4.17
CA ASP A 235 -21.78 -11.11 -5.18
C ASP A 235 -20.28 -11.47 -5.17
N ILE A 236 -19.49 -10.84 -4.30
CA ILE A 236 -18.06 -11.14 -4.14
C ILE A 236 -17.90 -11.95 -2.86
N LYS A 237 -17.68 -13.25 -3.03
CA LYS A 237 -17.58 -14.21 -1.91
C LYS A 237 -16.16 -14.74 -1.80
N THR A 238 -15.79 -15.17 -0.60
CA THR A 238 -14.55 -15.91 -0.36
C THR A 238 -14.55 -17.19 -1.20
N ALA A 239 -13.40 -17.58 -1.73
CA ALA A 239 -13.27 -18.88 -2.37
C ALA A 239 -13.64 -19.98 -1.33
N PRO A 240 -14.44 -21.00 -1.70
CA PRO A 240 -14.65 -22.14 -0.82
C PRO A 240 -13.28 -22.77 -0.51
N HIS A 241 -13.01 -23.05 0.76
CA HIS A 241 -11.76 -23.66 1.20
C HIS A 241 -11.48 -24.91 0.34
N LEU A 242 -10.39 -24.88 -0.42
CA LEU A 242 -9.84 -26.03 -1.14
C LEU A 242 -9.00 -26.87 -0.18
#